data_AF-A0A7S1R941-F1
#
_entry.id   AF-A0A7S1R941-F1
#
_cell.length_a   1.000
_cell.length_b   1.000
_cell.length_c   1.000
_cell.angle_alpha   90.00
_cell.angle_beta   90.00
_cell.angle_gamma   90.00
#
_symmetry.space_group_name_H-M   'P 1'
#
loop_
_entity.id
_entity.type
_entity.pdbx_description
1 polymer ?
#
loop_
_entity_poly.entity_id
_entity_poly.type
_entity_poly.pdbx_seq_one_letter_code
_entity_poly.pdbx_strand_id
1 'polypeptide(L)'
;GPPPAPTRPPPTPARAPPAASKCRVNGSVVELYICMDFEWTCDEGQDRQVHSEEGEIIEFSYAIYDARAGKVACEGQHYCKNLRTPITAFCSELTGITDEKLAGAGSLKDALRALEEALSKEDLAGR
;
A
#
# COMPACT_ATOMS: atom_id res chain seq x y z
N GLY A 1 -38.82 17.78 73.05
CA GLY A 1 -37.77 17.09 72.27
C GLY A 1 -38.08 17.25 70.80
N PRO A 2 -37.08 17.41 69.92
CA PRO A 2 -37.35 17.58 68.50
C PRO A 2 -37.89 16.26 67.90
N PRO A 3 -38.76 16.33 66.87
CA PRO A 3 -39.29 15.14 66.21
C PRO A 3 -38.22 14.46 65.35
N PRO A 4 -38.35 13.14 65.10
CA PRO A 4 -37.41 12.40 64.25
C PRO A 4 -37.47 12.90 62.80
N ALA A 5 -36.30 13.02 62.17
CA ALA A 5 -36.20 13.41 60.76
C ALA A 5 -36.77 12.31 59.85
N PRO A 6 -37.45 12.66 58.74
CA PRO A 6 -38.00 11.68 57.82
C PRO A 6 -36.88 10.99 57.04
N THR A 7 -36.95 9.66 56.94
CA THR A 7 -36.00 8.84 56.18
C THR A 7 -36.25 8.98 54.69
N ARG A 8 -35.23 9.40 53.93
CA ARG A 8 -35.32 9.48 52.46
C ARG A 8 -35.41 8.07 51.86
N PRO A 9 -36.33 7.81 50.91
CA PRO A 9 -36.37 6.54 50.20
C PRO A 9 -35.11 6.36 49.32
N PRO A 10 -34.71 5.10 49.04
CA PRO A 10 -33.55 4.80 48.22
C PRO A 10 -33.75 5.29 46.78
N PRO A 11 -32.66 5.64 46.06
CA PRO A 11 -32.74 6.06 44.68
C PRO A 11 -33.15 4.88 43.79
N THR A 12 -34.09 5.12 42.86
CA THR A 12 -34.50 4.18 41.82
C THR A 12 -33.31 3.87 40.90
N PRO A 13 -33.08 2.62 40.47
CA PRO A 13 -31.99 2.31 39.57
C PRO A 13 -32.20 3.02 38.23
N ALA A 14 -31.15 3.69 37.75
CA ALA A 14 -31.16 4.34 36.45
C ALA A 14 -31.37 3.31 35.35
N ARG A 15 -32.32 3.58 34.44
CA ARG A 15 -32.59 2.75 33.28
C ARG A 15 -31.38 2.79 32.34
N ALA A 16 -30.86 1.62 31.98
CA ALA A 16 -29.72 1.48 31.08
C ALA A 16 -30.00 2.16 29.72
N PRO A 17 -28.99 2.78 29.09
CA PRO A 17 -29.16 3.34 27.75
C PRO A 17 -29.51 2.22 26.76
N PRO A 18 -30.28 2.51 25.69
CA PRO A 18 -30.51 1.53 24.65
C PRO A 18 -29.17 1.07 24.08
N ALA A 19 -29.02 -0.25 23.91
CA ALA A 19 -27.82 -0.82 23.32
C ALA A 19 -27.56 -0.13 21.97
N ALA A 20 -26.36 0.42 21.81
CA ALA A 20 -25.94 1.01 20.55
C ALA A 20 -26.13 -0.04 19.45
N SER A 21 -27.01 0.25 18.49
CA SER A 21 -27.15 -0.54 17.28
C SER A 21 -25.77 -0.55 16.61
N LYS A 22 -25.09 -1.69 16.69
CA LYS A 22 -23.86 -1.91 15.92
C LYS A 22 -24.23 -1.71 14.46
N CYS A 23 -23.77 -0.61 13.87
CA CYS A 23 -23.73 -0.49 12.42
C CYS A 23 -22.78 -1.60 11.96
N ARG A 24 -23.33 -2.74 11.53
CA ARG A 24 -22.57 -3.79 10.89
C ARG A 24 -22.16 -3.24 9.53
N VAL A 25 -20.96 -2.67 9.47
CA VAL A 25 -20.21 -2.73 8.21
C VAL A 25 -20.05 -4.22 7.95
N ASN A 26 -20.63 -4.74 6.85
CA ASN A 26 -20.23 -6.06 6.38
C ASN A 26 -18.76 -5.93 6.01
N GLY A 27 -17.87 -6.21 6.96
CA GLY A 27 -16.44 -6.10 6.76
C GLY A 27 -16.02 -7.15 5.75
N SER A 28 -15.82 -6.74 4.50
CA SER A 28 -15.08 -7.56 3.55
C SER A 28 -13.72 -7.84 4.17
N VAL A 29 -13.42 -9.11 4.39
CA VAL A 29 -12.11 -9.53 4.87
C VAL A 29 -11.12 -9.24 3.75
N VAL A 30 -10.08 -8.46 4.04
CA VAL A 30 -8.98 -8.26 3.09
C VAL A 30 -8.25 -9.59 2.96
N GLU A 31 -8.25 -10.15 1.75
CA GLU A 31 -7.63 -11.44 1.48
C GLU A 31 -6.14 -11.33 1.14
N LEU A 32 -5.78 -10.26 0.44
CA LEU A 32 -4.44 -10.00 -0.06
C LEU A 32 -4.03 -8.57 0.24
N TYR A 33 -2.79 -8.40 0.68
CA TYR A 33 -2.12 -7.10 0.70
C TYR A 33 -1.03 -7.12 -0.37
N ILE A 34 -1.12 -6.19 -1.33
CA ILE A 34 -0.09 -6.02 -2.35
C ILE A 34 0.66 -4.73 -1.99
N CYS A 35 1.86 -4.88 -1.45
CA CYS A 35 2.77 -3.77 -1.24
C CYS A 35 3.56 -3.55 -2.54
N MET A 36 3.59 -2.32 -3.03
CA MET A 36 4.29 -1.97 -4.26
C MET A 36 5.23 -0.83 -3.96
N ASP A 37 6.44 -0.93 -4.51
CA ASP A 37 7.45 0.10 -4.39
C ASP A 37 8.05 0.37 -5.78
N PHE A 38 8.09 1.65 -6.14
CA PHE A 38 8.44 2.10 -7.48
C PHE A 38 9.57 3.12 -7.41
N GLU A 39 10.57 2.91 -8.24
CA GLU A 39 11.55 3.94 -8.55
C GLU A 39 11.24 4.54 -9.92
N TRP A 40 11.47 5.84 -10.07
CA TRP A 40 11.24 6.57 -11.32
C TRP A 40 12.40 7.49 -11.67
N THR A 41 12.54 7.82 -12.95
CA THR A 41 13.50 8.83 -13.41
C THR A 41 13.22 10.17 -12.74
N CYS A 42 14.25 10.80 -12.20
CA CYS A 42 14.14 12.06 -11.48
C CYS A 42 15.39 12.91 -11.64
N ASP A 43 15.31 14.16 -11.21
CA ASP A 43 16.44 15.07 -11.15
C ASP A 43 16.15 16.17 -10.11
N GLU A 44 17.16 16.95 -9.76
CA GLU A 44 17.04 18.02 -8.77
C GLU A 44 17.58 19.38 -9.29
N GLY A 45 17.23 20.45 -8.57
CA GLY A 45 17.72 21.79 -8.87
C GLY A 45 16.89 22.56 -9.90
N GLN A 46 17.38 23.75 -10.26
CA GLN A 46 16.71 24.70 -11.16
C GLN A 46 16.84 24.32 -12.64
N ASP A 47 17.97 23.73 -13.04
CA ASP A 47 18.26 23.33 -14.41
C ASP A 47 18.04 21.82 -14.64
N ARG A 48 17.01 21.28 -13.97
CA ARG A 48 16.70 19.85 -13.98
C ARG A 48 16.36 19.33 -15.38
N GLN A 49 16.85 18.15 -15.70
CA GLN A 49 16.60 17.44 -16.96
C GLN A 49 15.31 16.62 -16.96
N VAL A 50 14.83 16.25 -15.77
CA VAL A 50 13.60 15.49 -15.57
C VAL A 50 12.67 16.28 -14.67
N HIS A 51 11.49 16.62 -15.18
CA HIS A 51 10.46 17.25 -14.38
C HIS A 51 9.58 16.20 -13.68
N SER A 52 9.00 16.56 -12.53
CA SER A 52 8.18 15.68 -11.68
C SER A 52 7.02 14.99 -12.42
N GLU A 53 6.47 15.65 -13.42
CA GLU A 53 5.34 15.23 -14.25
C GLU A 53 5.76 14.36 -15.44
N GLU A 54 7.06 14.25 -15.71
CA GLU A 54 7.63 13.51 -16.85
C GLU A 54 8.23 12.16 -16.45
N GLY A 55 8.41 11.94 -15.13
CA GLY A 55 9.04 10.76 -14.56
C GLY A 55 8.50 9.45 -15.13
N GLU A 56 9.40 8.53 -15.42
CA GLU A 56 9.12 7.19 -15.93
C GLU A 56 9.50 6.16 -14.88
N ILE A 57 8.60 5.20 -14.60
CA ILE A 57 8.93 4.07 -13.72
C ILE A 57 10.10 3.29 -14.32
N ILE A 58 11.16 3.13 -13.54
CA ILE A 58 12.39 2.40 -13.90
C ILE A 58 12.61 1.14 -13.03
N GLU A 59 11.89 1.03 -11.92
CA GLU A 59 11.79 -0.20 -11.13
C GLU A 59 10.35 -0.40 -10.67
N PHE A 60 9.86 -1.61 -10.87
CA PHE A 60 8.54 -2.07 -10.44
C PHE A 60 8.73 -3.26 -9.52
N SER A 61 8.57 -3.03 -8.22
CA SER A 61 8.68 -4.09 -7.22
C SER A 61 7.38 -4.27 -6.44
N TYR A 62 7.14 -5.50 -6.01
CA TYR A 62 5.97 -5.84 -5.21
C TYR A 62 6.22 -7.01 -4.27
N ALA A 63 5.46 -7.03 -3.18
CA ALA A 63 5.30 -8.16 -2.28
C ALA A 63 3.80 -8.42 -2.06
N ILE A 64 3.36 -9.65 -2.34
CA ILE A 64 1.98 -10.09 -2.15
C ILE A 64 1.90 -10.90 -0.86
N TYR A 65 1.19 -10.39 0.13
CA TYR A 65 0.94 -11.06 1.40
C TYR A 65 -0.46 -11.66 1.42
N ASP A 66 -0.53 -12.97 1.65
CA ASP A 66 -1.78 -13.70 1.81
C ASP A 66 -2.23 -13.65 3.27
N ALA A 67 -3.31 -12.90 3.52
CA ALA A 67 -3.84 -12.70 4.87
C ALA A 67 -4.45 -13.98 5.47
N ARG A 68 -4.95 -14.90 4.63
CA ARG A 68 -5.50 -16.19 5.08
C ARG A 68 -4.37 -17.13 5.49
N ALA A 69 -3.29 -17.17 4.71
CA ALA A 69 -2.11 -17.99 5.00
C ALA A 69 -1.20 -17.38 6.08
N GLY A 70 -1.30 -16.06 6.31
CA GLY A 70 -0.49 -15.33 7.27
C GLY A 70 0.98 -15.19 6.86
N LYS A 71 1.27 -15.13 5.56
CA LYS A 71 2.64 -15.07 5.03
C LYS A 71 2.72 -14.34 3.69
N VAL A 72 3.92 -13.92 3.33
CA VAL A 72 4.23 -13.49 1.95
C VAL A 72 4.08 -14.70 1.03
N ALA A 73 3.25 -14.54 0.00
CA ALA A 73 3.02 -15.55 -1.03
C ALA A 73 4.09 -15.47 -2.11
N CYS A 74 4.36 -14.25 -2.61
CA CYS A 74 5.42 -14.03 -3.59
C CYS A 74 5.90 -12.58 -3.57
N GLU A 75 7.08 -12.38 -4.14
CA GLU A 75 7.74 -11.09 -4.34
C GLU A 75 8.22 -11.01 -5.78
N GLY A 76 8.26 -9.80 -6.34
CA GLY A 76 8.76 -9.55 -7.67
C GLY A 76 9.49 -8.23 -7.74
N GLN A 77 10.52 -8.17 -8.59
CA GLN A 77 11.32 -6.97 -8.84
C GLN A 77 11.68 -6.93 -10.32
N HIS A 78 11.25 -5.87 -11.00
CA HIS A 78 11.36 -5.74 -12.44
C HIS A 78 11.88 -4.36 -12.82
N TYR A 79 13.05 -4.32 -13.48
CA TYR A 79 13.53 -3.08 -14.09
C TYR A 79 12.76 -2.76 -15.37
N CYS A 80 12.47 -1.48 -15.55
CA CYS A 80 11.74 -0.95 -16.69
C CYS A 80 12.62 0.02 -17.47
N LYS A 81 12.75 -0.17 -18.79
CA LYS A 81 13.54 0.74 -19.63
C LYS A 81 12.80 2.06 -19.81
N ASN A 82 13.44 3.16 -19.40
CA ASN A 82 13.04 4.53 -19.69
C ASN A 82 13.10 4.84 -21.20
N LEU A 83 12.15 5.64 -21.71
CA LEU A 83 12.04 5.94 -23.14
C LEU A 83 12.21 7.42 -23.50
N ARG A 84 11.87 8.34 -22.57
CA ARG A 84 11.82 9.79 -22.84
C ARG A 84 12.77 10.58 -21.95
N THR A 85 12.92 10.16 -20.69
CA THR A 85 13.67 10.87 -19.66
C THR A 85 15.01 10.18 -19.42
N PRO A 86 16.12 10.92 -19.27
CA PRO A 86 17.42 10.33 -18.99
C PRO A 86 17.50 9.76 -17.57
N ILE A 87 18.44 8.83 -17.36
CA ILE A 87 18.93 8.52 -16.01
C ILE A 87 19.97 9.59 -15.65
N THR A 88 19.62 10.50 -14.75
CA THR A 88 20.53 11.56 -14.29
C THR A 88 21.48 11.03 -13.21
N ALA A 89 22.57 11.77 -12.95
CA ALA A 89 23.48 11.41 -11.86
C ALA A 89 22.76 11.40 -10.49
N PHE A 90 21.88 12.37 -10.25
CA PHE A 90 21.05 12.42 -9.06
C PHE A 90 20.15 11.18 -8.93
N CYS A 91 19.46 10.81 -10.01
CA CYS A 91 18.60 9.63 -10.02
C CYS A 91 19.39 8.34 -9.71
N SER A 92 20.57 8.17 -10.32
CA SER A 92 21.44 7.03 -10.04
C SER A 92 21.96 7.01 -8.61
N GLU A 93 22.30 8.16 -8.02
CA GLU A 93 22.73 8.24 -6.62
C GLU A 93 21.60 7.90 -5.65
N LEU A 94 20.39 8.40 -5.93
CA LEU A 94 19.22 8.18 -5.08
C LEU A 94 18.71 6.73 -5.13
N THR A 95 18.63 6.15 -6.32
CA THR A 95 17.97 4.85 -6.55
C THR A 95 18.96 3.69 -6.70
N GLY A 96 20.24 3.97 -7.00
CA GLY A 96 21.23 2.97 -7.37
C GLY A 96 21.01 2.34 -8.75
N ILE A 97 20.15 2.91 -9.59
CA ILE A 97 19.86 2.41 -10.95
C ILE A 97 20.66 3.22 -11.99
N THR A 98 21.40 2.51 -12.85
CA THR A 98 22.21 3.11 -13.93
C THR A 98 21.65 2.75 -15.30
N ASP A 99 22.08 3.48 -16.34
CA ASP A 99 21.72 3.14 -17.72
C ASP A 99 22.15 1.72 -18.12
N GLU A 100 23.30 1.22 -17.64
CA GLU A 100 23.75 -0.15 -17.88
C GLU A 100 22.81 -1.18 -17.25
N LYS A 101 22.32 -0.89 -16.04
CA LYS A 101 21.36 -1.76 -15.33
C LYS A 101 20.04 -1.86 -16.11
N LEU A 102 19.64 -0.79 -16.80
CA LEU A 102 18.45 -0.76 -17.63
C LEU A 102 18.68 -1.23 -19.07
N ALA A 103 19.92 -1.41 -19.53
CA ALA A 103 20.22 -1.69 -20.94
C ALA A 103 19.49 -2.94 -21.50
N GLY A 104 19.28 -3.96 -20.67
CA GLY A 104 18.53 -5.17 -20.99
C GLY A 104 17.16 -5.28 -20.32
N ALA A 105 16.68 -4.22 -19.68
CA ALA A 105 15.41 -4.22 -18.95
C ALA A 105 14.21 -4.33 -19.90
N GLY A 106 13.12 -4.91 -19.39
CA GLY A 106 11.85 -4.98 -20.09
C GLY A 106 11.11 -3.65 -20.08
N SER A 107 9.88 -3.65 -20.60
CA SER A 107 8.98 -2.50 -20.49
C SER A 107 8.14 -2.55 -19.21
N LEU A 108 7.52 -1.42 -18.82
CA LEU A 108 6.51 -1.40 -17.76
C LEU A 108 5.36 -2.39 -18.02
N LYS A 109 5.01 -2.62 -19.30
CA LYS A 109 4.01 -3.61 -19.69
C LYS A 109 4.46 -5.04 -19.36
N ASP A 110 5.75 -5.34 -19.48
CA ASP A 110 6.29 -6.65 -19.12
C ASP A 110 6.30 -6.85 -17.60
N ALA A 111 6.60 -5.80 -16.82
CA ALA A 111 6.49 -5.83 -15.36
C ALA A 111 5.04 -6.06 -14.89
N LEU A 112 4.06 -5.38 -15.49
CA LEU A 112 2.63 -5.61 -15.20
C LEU A 112 2.20 -7.03 -15.54
N ARG A 113 2.64 -7.56 -16.68
CA ARG A 113 2.37 -8.96 -17.06
C ARG A 113 2.98 -9.92 -16.04
N ALA A 114 4.19 -9.66 -15.56
CA ALA A 114 4.83 -10.50 -14.55
C ALA A 114 4.05 -10.49 -13.22
N LEU A 115 3.47 -9.35 -12.81
CA LEU A 115 2.57 -9.29 -11.66
C LEU A 115 1.28 -10.10 -11.88
N GLU A 116 0.64 -9.98 -13.05
CA GLU A 116 -0.55 -10.78 -13.40
C GLU A 116 -0.25 -12.28 -13.40
N GLU A 117 0.91 -12.68 -13.94
CA GLU A 117 1.39 -14.05 -13.94
C GLU A 117 1.66 -14.56 -12.52
N ALA A 118 2.26 -13.73 -11.65
CA ALA A 118 2.51 -14.07 -10.25
C ALA A 118 1.20 -14.28 -9.47
N LEU A 119 0.22 -13.40 -9.64
CA LEU A 119 -1.11 -13.55 -9.04
C LEU A 119 -1.81 -14.82 -9.53
N SER A 120 -1.68 -15.14 -10.82
CA SER A 120 -2.30 -16.33 -11.41
C SER A 120 -1.63 -17.63 -10.94
N LYS A 121 -0.29 -17.66 -10.91
CA LYS A 121 0.50 -18.85 -10.53
C LYS A 121 0.29 -19.25 -9.08
N GLU A 122 0.16 -18.27 -8.19
CA GLU A 122 -0.08 -18.50 -6.76
C GLU A 122 -1.57 -18.73 -6.43
N ASP A 123 -2.44 -18.87 -7.45
CA ASP A 123 -3.89 -19.03 -7.30
C ASP A 123 -4.52 -17.89 -6.46
N LEU A 124 -3.98 -16.69 -6.63
CA LEU A 124 -4.39 -15.47 -5.93
C LEU A 124 -5.33 -14.59 -6.78
N ALA A 125 -5.42 -14.84 -8.08
CA ALA A 125 -6.29 -14.10 -8.98
C ALA A 125 -7.78 -14.27 -8.60
N GLY A 126 -8.49 -13.15 -8.45
CA GLY A 126 -9.93 -13.14 -8.14
C GLY A 126 -10.26 -13.24 -6.64
N ARG A 127 -9.25 -13.18 -5.76
CA ARG A 127 -9.39 -13.03 -4.31
C ARG A 127 -9.40 -11.56 -3.87
#